data_AF-A0A526Q9V5-F1
#
_entry.id   AF-A0A526Q9V5-F1
#
_cell.length_a   1.000
_cell.length_b   1.000
_cell.length_c   1.000
_cell.angle_alpha   90.00
_cell.angle_beta   90.00
_cell.angle_gamma   90.00
#
_symmetry.space_group_name_H-M   'P 1'
#
loop_
_entity.id
_entity.type
_entity.pdbx_description
1 polymer ?
#
loop_
_entity_poly.entity_id
_entity_poly.type
_entity_poly.pdbx_seq_one_letter_code
_entity_poly.pdbx_strand_id
1 'polypeptide(L)'
;TQFNLACSGLPSMPDAVPDEAIRTIEAAAEASGVALVALSGTYNMAHPDRAVRDDGLRRLALVIEAAAGLSTPLVTLCTGTRNPDDQWAHHPGNADPSAWADMAREMEKALAIAERHGVDLGIEPEQANIVASAADATRLIAEMGSKRLRVVLDPANLFEQADAVQA
;
A
#
# COMPACT_ATOMS: atom_id res chain seq x y z
N THR A 1 3.91 -10.99 11.08
CA THR A 1 4.87 -9.96 10.61
C THR A 1 4.46 -9.41 9.26
N GLN A 2 4.63 -8.09 9.06
CA GLN A 2 4.57 -7.46 7.75
C GLN A 2 5.91 -7.68 7.03
N PHE A 3 5.86 -8.14 5.79
CA PHE A 3 7.02 -8.58 5.02
C PHE A 3 7.18 -7.75 3.74
N ASN A 4 8.41 -7.43 3.38
CA ASN A 4 8.73 -6.79 2.12
C ASN A 4 9.54 -7.79 1.29
N LEU A 5 9.18 -7.97 0.01
CA LEU A 5 9.88 -8.87 -0.91
C LEU A 5 11.38 -8.52 -1.06
N ALA A 6 11.77 -7.29 -0.72
CA ALA A 6 13.16 -6.88 -0.56
C ALA A 6 13.97 -7.73 0.43
N CYS A 7 13.33 -8.28 1.46
CA CYS A 7 13.95 -9.22 2.39
C CYS A 7 14.37 -10.54 1.71
N SER A 8 13.88 -10.81 0.50
CA SER A 8 14.21 -11.99 -0.31
C SER A 8 15.01 -11.66 -1.56
N GLY A 9 15.63 -10.48 -1.62
CA GLY A 9 16.48 -10.07 -2.74
C GLY A 9 15.73 -9.58 -3.99
N LEU A 10 14.41 -9.38 -3.90
CA LEU A 10 13.61 -8.77 -4.97
C LEU A 10 13.50 -7.24 -4.75
N PRO A 11 13.13 -6.44 -5.76
CA PRO A 11 12.64 -5.09 -5.50
C PRO A 11 11.36 -5.11 -4.64
N SER A 12 11.11 -4.06 -3.84
CA SER A 12 9.85 -3.93 -3.07
C SER A 12 8.60 -4.03 -3.95
N MET A 13 8.67 -3.44 -5.15
CA MET A 13 7.66 -3.54 -6.20
C MET A 13 8.33 -4.18 -7.44
N PRO A 14 8.35 -5.52 -7.53
CA PRO A 14 9.12 -6.23 -8.54
C PRO A 14 8.39 -6.34 -9.89
N ASP A 15 9.14 -6.58 -10.97
CA ASP A 15 8.57 -6.86 -12.30
C ASP A 15 8.13 -8.32 -12.49
N ALA A 16 8.56 -9.21 -11.59
CA ALA A 16 8.16 -10.60 -11.53
C ALA A 16 8.41 -11.15 -10.11
N VAL A 17 7.60 -12.10 -9.66
CA VAL A 17 7.82 -12.88 -8.44
C VAL A 17 7.87 -14.36 -8.82
N PRO A 18 9.07 -14.96 -8.94
CA PRO A 18 9.19 -16.37 -9.32
C PRO A 18 8.59 -17.30 -8.27
N ASP A 19 7.97 -18.41 -8.69
CA ASP A 19 7.42 -19.42 -7.76
C ASP A 19 8.48 -19.97 -6.79
N GLU A 20 9.74 -19.99 -7.21
CA GLU A 20 10.87 -20.41 -6.37
C GLU A 20 11.12 -19.43 -5.21
N ALA A 21 10.91 -18.13 -5.42
CA ALA A 21 10.97 -17.13 -4.36
C ALA A 21 9.82 -17.34 -3.36
N ILE A 22 8.59 -17.61 -3.84
CA ILE A 22 7.44 -17.92 -2.98
C ILE A 22 7.72 -19.13 -2.10
N ARG A 23 8.16 -20.26 -2.70
CA ARG A 23 8.51 -21.48 -1.94
C ARG A 23 9.62 -21.24 -0.92
N THR A 24 10.60 -20.42 -1.26
CA THR A 24 11.71 -20.09 -0.35
C THR A 24 11.24 -19.26 0.84
N ILE A 25 10.37 -18.27 0.59
CA ILE A 25 9.77 -17.44 1.65
C ILE A 25 8.90 -18.31 2.57
N GLU A 26 8.05 -19.17 2.00
CA GLU A 26 7.19 -20.08 2.75
C GLU A 26 8.00 -21.02 3.65
N ALA A 27 9.02 -21.68 3.10
CA ALA A 27 9.90 -22.57 3.86
C ALA A 27 10.64 -21.83 4.99
N ALA A 28 11.07 -20.58 4.76
CA ALA A 28 11.70 -19.76 5.79
C ALA A 28 10.72 -19.35 6.90
N ALA A 29 9.49 -19.00 6.55
CA ALA A 29 8.43 -18.68 7.51
C ALA A 29 8.09 -19.90 8.38
N GLU A 30 7.97 -21.09 7.78
CA GLU A 30 7.73 -22.35 8.50
C GLU A 30 8.90 -22.70 9.43
N ALA A 31 10.13 -22.69 8.91
CA ALA A 31 11.32 -23.05 9.69
C ALA A 31 11.58 -22.11 10.87
N SER A 32 11.22 -20.83 10.74
CA SER A 32 11.33 -19.83 11.81
C SER A 32 10.14 -19.79 12.76
N GLY A 33 9.01 -20.39 12.39
CA GLY A 33 7.74 -20.26 13.11
C GLY A 33 7.15 -18.85 13.06
N VAL A 34 7.59 -17.99 12.15
CA VAL A 34 7.12 -16.60 12.01
C VAL A 34 6.02 -16.53 10.96
N ALA A 35 4.80 -16.25 11.39
CA ALA A 35 3.68 -16.04 10.47
C ALA A 35 3.82 -14.71 9.69
N LEU A 36 3.64 -14.78 8.38
CA LEU A 36 3.49 -13.61 7.51
C LEU A 36 2.02 -13.19 7.51
N VAL A 37 1.75 -11.95 7.91
CA VAL A 37 0.37 -11.43 8.05
C VAL A 37 0.07 -10.32 7.06
N ALA A 38 1.10 -9.72 6.46
CA ALA A 38 0.94 -8.74 5.40
C ALA A 38 2.17 -8.69 4.48
N LEU A 39 1.98 -8.32 3.21
CA LEU A 39 3.06 -7.86 2.32
C LEU A 39 3.02 -6.35 2.11
N SER A 40 4.17 -5.72 1.91
CA SER A 40 4.24 -4.31 1.48
C SER A 40 4.06 -4.19 -0.04
N GLY A 41 3.13 -3.34 -0.48
CA GLY A 41 2.79 -3.08 -1.89
C GLY A 41 2.77 -1.60 -2.25
N THR A 42 3.57 -0.79 -1.55
CA THR A 42 3.50 0.67 -1.63
C THR A 42 4.08 1.24 -2.92
N TYR A 43 3.25 2.01 -3.64
CA TYR A 43 3.65 2.90 -4.73
C TYR A 43 2.82 4.19 -4.69
N ASN A 44 3.27 5.22 -5.42
CA ASN A 44 2.59 6.52 -5.44
C ASN A 44 1.33 6.50 -6.31
N MET A 45 0.18 6.17 -5.70
CA MET A 45 -1.13 6.17 -6.38
C MET A 45 -1.58 7.57 -6.82
N ALA A 46 -1.04 8.62 -6.21
CA ALA A 46 -1.35 10.00 -6.53
C ALA A 46 -0.33 10.66 -7.48
N HIS A 47 0.69 9.93 -7.93
CA HIS A 47 1.77 10.48 -8.76
C HIS A 47 1.21 11.30 -9.93
N PRO A 48 1.74 12.48 -10.29
CA PRO A 48 1.16 13.32 -11.35
C PRO A 48 1.19 12.66 -12.73
N ASP A 49 2.26 11.93 -13.06
CA ASP A 49 2.37 11.16 -14.29
C ASP A 49 1.56 9.86 -14.22
N ARG A 50 0.67 9.67 -15.20
CA ARG A 50 -0.15 8.47 -15.36
C ARG A 50 0.68 7.24 -15.67
N ALA A 51 1.77 7.35 -16.43
CA ALA A 51 2.59 6.19 -16.79
C ALA A 51 3.21 5.53 -15.54
N VAL A 52 3.63 6.34 -14.57
CA VAL A 52 4.13 5.87 -13.27
C VAL A 52 3.04 5.16 -12.47
N ARG A 53 1.80 5.68 -12.47
CA ARG A 53 0.67 5.03 -11.79
C ARG A 53 0.33 3.69 -12.43
N ASP A 54 0.24 3.66 -13.77
CA ASP A 54 -0.08 2.44 -14.52
C ASP A 54 1.01 1.35 -14.30
N ASP A 55 2.30 1.72 -14.23
CA ASP A 55 3.37 0.77 -13.90
C ASP A 55 3.33 0.29 -12.45
N GLY A 56 3.11 1.22 -11.50
CA GLY A 56 2.97 0.89 -10.08
C GLY A 56 1.83 -0.09 -9.82
N LEU A 57 0.67 0.12 -10.45
CA LEU A 57 -0.48 -0.79 -10.37
C LEU A 57 -0.16 -2.18 -10.94
N ARG A 58 0.53 -2.23 -12.08
CA ARG A 58 0.96 -3.50 -12.70
C ARG A 58 1.83 -4.30 -11.74
N ARG A 59 2.77 -3.63 -11.06
CA ARG A 59 3.66 -4.26 -10.06
C ARG A 59 2.90 -4.65 -8.78
N LEU A 60 1.94 -3.83 -8.35
CA LEU A 60 1.08 -4.16 -7.20
C LEU A 60 0.29 -5.45 -7.44
N ALA A 61 -0.18 -5.68 -8.68
CA ALA A 61 -0.86 -6.93 -9.02
C ALA A 61 -0.01 -8.17 -8.72
N LEU A 62 1.30 -8.11 -8.99
CA LEU A 62 2.24 -9.20 -8.68
C LEU A 62 2.43 -9.39 -7.17
N VAL A 63 2.45 -8.30 -6.40
CA VAL A 63 2.52 -8.37 -4.92
C VAL A 63 1.25 -8.99 -4.35
N ILE A 64 0.07 -8.63 -4.87
CA ILE A 64 -1.21 -9.22 -4.46
C ILE A 64 -1.24 -10.72 -4.78
N GLU A 65 -0.80 -11.12 -5.96
CA GLU A 65 -0.69 -12.53 -6.35
C GLU A 65 0.28 -13.29 -5.44
N ALA A 66 1.45 -12.70 -5.15
CA ALA A 66 2.42 -13.26 -4.21
C ALA A 66 1.85 -13.41 -2.79
N ALA A 67 1.10 -12.42 -2.31
CA ALA A 67 0.43 -12.49 -1.02
C ALA A 67 -0.55 -13.68 -0.96
N ALA A 68 -1.36 -13.86 -2.01
CA ALA A 68 -2.26 -15.02 -2.11
C ALA A 68 -1.49 -16.35 -2.14
N GLY A 69 -0.40 -16.43 -2.91
CA GLY A 69 0.46 -17.62 -2.98
C GLY A 69 1.10 -17.98 -1.63
N LEU A 70 1.43 -16.98 -0.82
CA LEU A 70 1.97 -17.13 0.54
C LEU A 70 0.88 -17.28 1.61
N SER A 71 -0.40 -17.39 1.23
CA SER A 71 -1.53 -17.40 2.16
C SER A 71 -1.54 -16.20 3.13
N THR A 72 -1.00 -15.06 2.68
CA THR A 72 -0.90 -13.82 3.44
C THR A 72 -2.13 -12.95 3.14
N PRO A 73 -2.93 -12.57 4.16
CA PRO A 73 -4.27 -12.03 3.92
C PRO A 73 -4.32 -10.54 3.54
N LEU A 74 -3.20 -9.81 3.66
CA LEU A 74 -3.17 -8.36 3.57
C LEU A 74 -2.00 -7.87 2.70
N VAL A 75 -2.25 -6.87 1.87
CA VAL A 75 -1.20 -6.01 1.28
C VAL A 75 -1.37 -4.60 1.82
N THR A 76 -0.32 -4.03 2.40
CA THR A 76 -0.31 -2.67 2.93
C THR A 76 0.12 -1.68 1.87
N LEU A 77 -0.54 -0.52 1.84
CA LEU A 77 -0.41 0.49 0.81
C LEU A 77 -0.28 1.89 1.41
N CYS A 78 0.41 2.73 0.66
CA CYS A 78 0.43 4.18 0.79
C CYS A 78 -0.50 4.77 -0.28
N THR A 79 -1.13 5.92 -0.01
CA THR A 79 -1.97 6.62 -1.01
C THR A 79 -1.17 7.61 -1.86
N GLY A 80 0.08 7.88 -1.46
CA GLY A 80 1.05 8.68 -2.20
C GLY A 80 0.80 10.18 -2.12
N THR A 81 1.54 10.93 -2.93
CA THR A 81 1.54 12.40 -2.96
C THR A 81 1.67 12.92 -4.40
N ARG A 82 1.43 14.21 -4.60
CA ARG A 82 1.71 14.90 -5.87
C ARG A 82 3.19 15.22 -6.07
N ASN A 83 4.08 14.88 -5.14
CA ASN A 83 5.51 15.00 -5.36
C ASN A 83 5.96 13.92 -6.37
N PRO A 84 6.56 14.30 -7.52
CA PRO A 84 6.98 13.35 -8.54
C PRO A 84 8.23 12.54 -8.15
N ASP A 85 9.04 13.08 -7.25
CA ASP A 85 10.36 12.51 -6.93
C ASP A 85 10.35 11.69 -5.64
N ASP A 86 9.43 12.00 -4.71
CA ASP A 86 9.37 11.40 -3.39
C ASP A 86 7.92 11.19 -2.92
N GLN A 87 7.47 9.92 -2.92
CA GLN A 87 6.11 9.55 -2.53
C GLN A 87 5.82 9.63 -1.02
N TRP A 88 6.80 10.00 -0.20
CA TRP A 88 6.65 10.26 1.24
C TRP A 88 6.76 11.76 1.56
N ALA A 89 7.20 12.57 0.61
CA ALA A 89 7.28 14.01 0.79
C ALA A 89 5.94 14.69 0.50
N HIS A 90 5.46 15.48 1.47
CA HIS A 90 4.27 16.31 1.30
C HIS A 90 4.42 17.26 0.11
N HIS A 91 3.33 17.48 -0.61
CA HIS A 91 3.28 18.42 -1.73
C HIS A 91 2.00 19.26 -1.68
N PRO A 92 2.05 20.60 -1.88
CA PRO A 92 0.86 21.45 -1.86
C PRO A 92 -0.23 21.01 -2.85
N GLY A 93 0.17 20.39 -3.95
CA GLY A 93 -0.75 19.82 -4.94
C GLY A 93 -1.61 18.66 -4.42
N ASN A 94 -1.31 18.07 -3.26
CA ASN A 94 -2.16 17.06 -2.64
C ASN A 94 -3.58 17.56 -2.38
N ALA A 95 -3.73 18.87 -2.12
CA ALA A 95 -5.03 19.51 -1.89
C ALA A 95 -5.86 19.71 -3.17
N ASP A 96 -5.29 19.46 -4.35
CA ASP A 96 -6.02 19.57 -5.62
C ASP A 96 -7.04 18.41 -5.73
N PRO A 97 -8.31 18.68 -6.05
CA PRO A 97 -9.32 17.62 -6.20
C PRO A 97 -8.94 16.51 -7.20
N SER A 98 -8.13 16.84 -8.21
CA SER A 98 -7.60 15.85 -9.16
C SER A 98 -6.67 14.82 -8.50
N ALA A 99 -5.94 15.20 -7.44
CA ALA A 99 -5.05 14.30 -6.71
C ALA A 99 -5.83 13.17 -6.04
N TRP A 100 -6.92 13.53 -5.36
CA TRP A 100 -7.87 12.57 -4.83
C TRP A 100 -8.47 11.69 -5.94
N ALA A 101 -8.94 12.31 -7.03
CA ALA A 101 -9.60 11.58 -8.11
C ALA A 101 -8.67 10.58 -8.83
N ASP A 102 -7.40 10.93 -9.02
CA ASP A 102 -6.40 10.01 -9.57
C ASP A 102 -6.10 8.85 -8.60
N MET A 103 -5.83 9.17 -7.34
CA MET A 103 -5.55 8.16 -6.30
C MET A 103 -6.74 7.19 -6.12
N ALA A 104 -7.96 7.71 -6.02
CA ALA A 104 -9.17 6.90 -5.87
C ALA A 104 -9.40 5.97 -7.07
N ARG A 105 -9.06 6.41 -8.29
CA ARG A 105 -9.12 5.56 -9.49
C ARG A 105 -8.10 4.43 -9.46
N GLU A 106 -6.89 4.69 -8.97
CA GLU A 106 -5.89 3.64 -8.77
C GLU A 106 -6.32 2.65 -7.69
N MET A 107 -6.89 3.14 -6.59
CA MET A 107 -7.46 2.30 -5.52
C MET A 107 -8.59 1.40 -6.02
N GLU A 108 -9.51 1.91 -6.85
CA GLU A 108 -10.59 1.12 -7.45
C GLU A 108 -10.04 -0.06 -8.28
N LYS A 109 -9.02 0.20 -9.13
CA LYS A 109 -8.38 -0.85 -9.92
C LYS A 109 -7.65 -1.86 -9.03
N ALA A 110 -6.93 -1.39 -8.00
CA ALA A 110 -6.23 -2.23 -7.05
C ALA A 110 -7.20 -3.15 -6.30
N LEU A 111 -8.33 -2.63 -5.82
CA LEU A 111 -9.36 -3.39 -5.13
C LEU A 111 -9.99 -4.46 -6.04
N ALA A 112 -10.18 -4.15 -7.32
CA ALA A 112 -10.67 -5.15 -8.29
C ALA A 112 -9.68 -6.31 -8.48
N ILE A 113 -8.37 -6.05 -8.40
CA ILE A 113 -7.34 -7.10 -8.40
C ILE A 113 -7.40 -7.89 -7.09
N ALA A 114 -7.40 -7.20 -5.96
CA ALA A 114 -7.41 -7.80 -4.63
C ALA A 114 -8.60 -8.76 -4.43
N GLU A 115 -9.79 -8.39 -4.90
CA GLU A 115 -10.98 -9.24 -4.82
C GLU A 115 -10.80 -10.58 -5.56
N ARG A 116 -10.16 -10.58 -6.73
CA ARG A 116 -9.90 -11.81 -7.51
C ARG A 116 -8.97 -12.79 -6.79
N HIS A 117 -8.06 -12.26 -5.98
CA HIS A 117 -7.08 -13.05 -5.22
C HIS A 117 -7.51 -13.31 -3.77
N GLY A 118 -8.64 -12.74 -3.33
CA GLY A 118 -9.13 -12.89 -1.96
C GLY A 118 -8.27 -12.20 -0.90
N VAL A 119 -7.46 -11.21 -1.30
CA VAL A 119 -6.54 -10.47 -0.43
C VAL A 119 -7.16 -9.12 -0.05
N ASP A 120 -6.97 -8.68 1.19
CA ASP A 120 -7.37 -7.35 1.64
C ASP A 120 -6.27 -6.32 1.34
N LEU A 121 -6.66 -5.08 1.07
CA LEU A 121 -5.77 -3.93 0.91
C LEU A 121 -5.89 -3.01 2.12
N GLY A 122 -4.78 -2.76 2.81
CA GLY A 122 -4.73 -1.89 3.96
C GLY A 122 -4.10 -0.56 3.60
N ILE A 123 -4.86 0.53 3.64
CA ILE A 123 -4.29 1.87 3.55
C ILE A 123 -3.78 2.33 4.91
N GLU A 124 -2.67 3.03 4.89
CA GLU A 124 -2.12 3.72 6.05
C GLU A 124 -2.34 5.23 5.88
N PRO A 125 -3.17 5.88 6.72
CA PRO A 125 -3.25 7.33 6.71
C PRO A 125 -1.93 7.94 7.17
N GLU A 126 -1.34 8.80 6.34
CA GLU A 126 -0.01 9.39 6.56
C GLU A 126 -0.06 10.91 6.31
N GLN A 127 0.54 11.74 7.16
CA GLN A 127 0.40 13.20 7.06
C GLN A 127 0.80 13.81 5.72
N ALA A 128 1.81 13.21 5.08
CA ALA A 128 2.30 13.69 3.79
C ALA A 128 1.43 13.26 2.60
N ASN A 129 0.52 12.31 2.79
CA ASN A 129 -0.23 11.62 1.75
C ASN A 129 -1.53 12.33 1.34
N ILE A 130 -2.20 11.80 0.30
CA ILE A 130 -3.57 12.22 -0.07
C ILE A 130 -4.57 11.82 1.02
N VAL A 131 -4.50 10.59 1.54
CA VAL A 131 -5.25 10.18 2.72
C VAL A 131 -4.37 10.42 3.94
N ALA A 132 -4.58 11.56 4.59
CA ALA A 132 -3.74 12.01 5.71
C ALA A 132 -4.42 11.89 7.08
N SER A 133 -5.73 11.70 7.10
CA SER A 133 -6.52 11.70 8.32
C SER A 133 -7.51 10.53 8.40
N ALA A 134 -8.05 10.30 9.59
CA ALA A 134 -9.16 9.36 9.78
C ALA A 134 -10.42 9.76 8.99
N ALA A 135 -10.66 11.07 8.81
CA ALA A 135 -11.78 11.58 8.02
C ALA A 135 -11.60 11.23 6.53
N ASP A 136 -10.39 11.40 5.99
CA ASP A 136 -10.06 11.01 4.62
C ASP A 136 -10.17 9.50 4.42
N ALA A 137 -9.65 8.71 5.36
CA ALA A 137 -9.77 7.26 5.31
C ALA A 137 -11.25 6.81 5.29
N THR A 138 -12.08 7.43 6.13
CA THR A 138 -13.54 7.16 6.16
C THR A 138 -14.20 7.52 4.83
N ARG A 139 -13.82 8.66 4.25
CA ARG A 139 -14.31 9.09 2.93
C ARG A 139 -13.92 8.09 1.85
N LEU A 140 -12.65 7.69 1.78
CA LEU A 140 -12.19 6.72 0.78
C LEU A 140 -12.91 5.38 0.92
N ILE A 141 -13.09 4.88 2.15
CA ILE A 141 -13.83 3.64 2.41
C ILE A 141 -15.27 3.74 1.91
N ALA A 142 -15.95 4.86 2.19
CA ALA A 142 -17.30 5.08 1.73
C ALA A 142 -17.40 5.18 0.20
N GLU A 143 -16.45 5.86 -0.45
CA GLU A 143 -16.40 6.00 -1.91
C GLU A 143 -16.10 4.66 -2.60
N MET A 144 -15.18 3.85 -2.07
CA MET A 144 -14.80 2.57 -2.66
C MET A 144 -15.85 1.48 -2.45
N GLY A 145 -16.59 1.51 -1.33
CA GLY A 145 -17.65 0.54 -1.02
C GLY A 145 -17.19 -0.93 -0.98
N SER A 146 -15.87 -1.17 -0.87
CA SER A 146 -15.28 -2.51 -0.97
C SER A 146 -15.06 -3.12 0.41
N LYS A 147 -15.37 -4.41 0.54
CA LYS A 147 -15.08 -5.20 1.75
C LYS A 147 -13.59 -5.53 1.91
N ARG A 148 -12.79 -5.31 0.86
CA ARG A 148 -11.35 -5.57 0.83
C ARG A 148 -10.53 -4.38 1.27
N LEU A 149 -11.11 -3.19 1.38
CA LEU A 149 -10.39 -2.02 1.87
C LEU A 149 -10.39 -1.99 3.40
N ARG A 150 -9.21 -1.89 3.99
CA ARG A 150 -8.95 -1.84 5.44
C ARG A 150 -8.08 -0.63 5.77
N VAL A 151 -8.01 -0.32 7.06
CA VAL A 151 -7.07 0.67 7.61
C VAL A 151 -5.98 -0.06 8.37
N VAL A 152 -4.73 0.29 8.06
CA VAL A 152 -3.57 -0.01 8.92
C VAL A 152 -3.40 1.18 9.85
N LEU A 153 -3.50 0.91 11.15
CA LEU A 153 -3.27 1.92 12.17
C LEU A 153 -1.78 1.95 12.52
N ASP A 154 -1.07 2.94 12.01
CA ASP A 154 0.25 3.31 12.52
C ASP A 154 0.12 4.57 13.41
N PRO A 155 0.26 4.43 14.74
CA PRO A 155 0.18 5.56 15.65
C PRO A 155 1.24 6.64 15.40
N ALA A 156 2.39 6.31 14.80
CA ALA A 156 3.43 7.29 14.49
C ALA A 156 2.95 8.35 13.49
N ASN A 157 2.03 7.96 12.59
CA ASN A 157 1.45 8.87 11.62
C ASN A 157 0.34 9.77 12.20
N LEU A 158 -0.15 9.47 13.41
CA LEU A 158 -1.20 10.23 14.08
C LEU A 158 -0.70 11.39 14.95
N PHE A 159 0.61 11.56 15.12
CA PHE A 159 1.17 12.71 15.82
C PHE A 159 1.13 13.96 14.93
N GLU A 160 -0.04 14.58 14.77
CA GLU A 160 -0.23 15.77 13.92
C GLU A 160 0.63 16.96 14.38
N GLN A 161 0.94 17.05 15.68
CA GLN A 161 1.90 17.99 16.27
C GLN A 161 2.52 17.34 17.52
N ALA A 162 3.84 17.16 17.55
CA ALA A 162 4.57 16.88 18.78
C ALA A 162 5.38 18.13 19.12
N ASP A 163 4.89 18.93 20.07
CA ASP A 163 5.70 19.96 20.69
C ASP A 163 6.70 19.28 21.61
N ALA A 164 7.98 19.63 21.54
CA ALA A 164 9.04 19.06 22.39
C ALA A 164 8.81 19.24 23.91
N VAL A 165 7.79 20.01 24.31
CA VAL A 165 7.37 20.26 25.69
C VAL A 165 6.35 19.23 26.19
N GLN A 166 5.74 18.44 25.29
CA GLN A 166 4.68 17.46 25.61
C GLN A 166 5.14 15.99 25.53
N ALA A 167 6.43 15.76 25.29
CA ALA A 167 7.05 14.43 25.28
C ALA A 167 7.73 14.08 26.62
#